data_AF-A0A945WE47-F1
#
_entry.id   AF-A0A945WE47-F1
#
_cell.length_a   1.000
_cell.length_b   1.000
_cell.length_c   1.000
_cell.angle_alpha   90.00
_cell.angle_beta   90.00
_cell.angle_gamma   90.00
#
_symmetry.space_group_name_H-M   'P 1'
#
loop_
_entity.id
_entity.type
_entity.pdbx_description
1 polymer ?
#
loop_
_entity_poly.entity_id
_entity_poly.type
_entity_poly.pdbx_seq_one_letter_code
_entity_poly.pdbx_strand_id
1 'polypeptide(L)'
;TINHKDKKDSEIISSVISTYGLTKAVDATKFKHPNLVQYNSTDWDFVLERAKANGLIVLCNAGKLEVKAPMVSGSPVLDLDYGSNIISFNAELNGKSQIQGASFESWTSTTQKNAKGAGAEASTPVLGNIAGTALSKDAGKPELSISTSAPEDAVVLKAMADAEVLFSRFSKIQGTVTFVGSSRPDPGKLIGLGGFGARFNGSAFISRVTHEINNGFWKTHVGFGLDYSPDNPVSATRINKTPSKLQALPGLHIGKVKQIDKDPDGEFRVLVDVPIIKETGDGVWARLTSPYSSNGIGFYFFPELGDEVILGFLGNDPRFPIIVGSAYSKKNAPANTPEKKNEIKSLVTKSKMKIEFQEKDKIITIETPGGQKVTLDDKAKSLKLEDQNKNKVTLDSKGITLDSGKDIILKAKGKVSVSATGNATIDSKGDVSITGNNVKSKAKIALKAEGAASAELKASGNVVVKGSMVNIN
;
A
#
# COMPACT_ATOMS: atom_id res chain seq x y z
N THR A 1 11.14 -0.44 17.93
CA THR A 1 10.79 -0.45 16.50
C THR A 1 11.80 0.35 15.73
N ILE A 2 12.40 -0.20 14.67
CA ILE A 2 13.45 0.43 13.85
C ILE A 2 13.16 0.12 12.38
N ASN A 3 13.30 1.10 11.47
CA ASN A 3 13.27 0.84 10.03
C ASN A 3 14.69 0.85 9.45
N HIS A 4 15.13 -0.28 8.90
CA HIS A 4 16.42 -0.40 8.23
C HIS A 4 16.23 -0.18 6.72
N LYS A 5 16.87 0.86 6.19
CA LYS A 5 16.81 1.21 4.77
C LYS A 5 18.06 0.80 4.03
N ASP A 6 17.88 0.36 2.78
CA ASP A 6 18.97 0.09 1.85
C ASP A 6 20.07 -0.79 2.45
N LYS A 7 19.69 -1.86 3.15
CA LYS A 7 20.63 -2.78 3.81
C LYS A 7 20.27 -4.24 3.56
N LYS A 8 21.31 -5.08 3.51
CA LYS A 8 21.19 -6.54 3.51
C LYS A 8 20.94 -7.06 4.92
N ASP A 9 20.29 -8.22 5.04
CA ASP A 9 20.11 -8.89 6.35
C ASP A 9 21.43 -9.05 7.13
N SER A 10 22.50 -9.48 6.46
CA SER A 10 23.84 -9.61 7.07
C SER A 10 24.41 -8.30 7.62
N GLU A 11 24.17 -7.18 6.95
CA GLU A 11 24.61 -5.84 7.39
C GLU A 11 23.79 -5.36 8.60
N ILE A 12 22.48 -5.63 8.59
CA ILE A 12 21.57 -5.27 9.69
C ILE A 12 21.92 -6.11 10.92
N ILE A 13 21.99 -7.44 10.78
CA ILE A 13 22.40 -8.37 11.84
C ILE A 13 23.76 -7.96 12.41
N SER A 14 24.73 -7.66 11.55
CA SER A 14 26.04 -7.18 11.99
C SER A 14 25.97 -5.87 12.79
N SER A 15 25.13 -4.94 12.37
CA SER A 15 24.92 -3.67 13.06
C SER A 15 24.29 -3.90 14.44
N VAL A 16 23.24 -4.72 14.51
CA VAL A 16 22.55 -5.09 15.76
C VAL A 16 23.51 -5.77 16.74
N ILE A 17 24.31 -6.75 16.31
CA ILE A 17 25.28 -7.39 17.22
C ILE A 17 26.32 -6.38 17.76
N SER A 18 26.69 -5.39 16.94
CA SER A 18 27.68 -4.37 17.32
C SER A 18 27.20 -3.43 18.42
N THR A 19 25.89 -3.17 18.54
CA THR A 19 25.35 -2.29 19.59
C THR A 19 25.61 -2.84 20.99
N TYR A 20 25.80 -4.16 21.12
CA TYR A 20 26.08 -4.87 22.36
C TYR A 20 27.57 -5.13 22.61
N GLY A 21 28.46 -4.64 21.74
CA GLY A 21 29.92 -4.82 21.92
C GLY A 21 30.42 -6.26 21.73
N LEU A 22 29.63 -7.14 21.11
CA LEU A 22 29.99 -8.53 20.88
C LEU A 22 30.90 -8.70 19.65
N THR A 23 31.78 -9.69 19.71
CA THR A 23 32.53 -10.12 18.51
C THR A 23 31.56 -10.85 17.57
N LYS A 24 31.68 -10.62 16.26
CA LYS A 24 30.74 -11.17 15.27
C LYS A 24 31.42 -11.80 14.07
N ALA A 25 30.83 -12.86 13.53
CA ALA A 25 31.09 -13.35 12.18
C ALA A 25 29.73 -13.62 11.51
N VAL A 26 29.42 -12.91 10.43
CA VAL A 26 28.12 -12.99 9.77
C VAL A 26 28.34 -13.27 8.29
N ASP A 27 27.81 -14.39 7.81
CA ASP A 27 27.85 -14.74 6.39
C ASP A 27 27.07 -13.71 5.57
N ALA A 28 27.61 -13.34 4.41
CA ALA A 28 27.00 -12.34 3.55
C ALA A 28 25.68 -12.85 2.95
N THR A 29 24.64 -12.04 3.07
CA THR A 29 23.35 -12.27 2.40
C THR A 29 23.28 -11.54 1.06
N LYS A 30 22.36 -11.96 0.19
CA LYS A 30 22.33 -11.51 -1.22
C LYS A 30 21.48 -10.26 -1.43
N PHE A 31 20.27 -10.26 -0.87
CA PHE A 31 19.26 -9.23 -1.14
C PHE A 31 19.44 -7.98 -0.28
N LYS A 32 19.34 -6.81 -0.91
CA LYS A 32 19.39 -5.49 -0.25
C LYS A 32 17.96 -4.96 -0.13
N HIS A 33 17.47 -4.87 1.09
CA HIS A 33 16.09 -4.43 1.37
C HIS A 33 15.97 -2.91 1.18
N PRO A 34 15.00 -2.42 0.40
CA PRO A 34 14.69 -0.98 0.34
C PRO A 34 14.23 -0.47 1.71
N ASN A 35 13.36 -1.24 2.38
CA ASN A 35 12.93 -1.01 3.76
C ASN A 35 12.74 -2.37 4.46
N LEU A 36 13.21 -2.49 5.71
CA LEU A 36 12.99 -3.64 6.57
C LEU A 36 12.70 -3.15 8.00
N VAL A 37 11.47 -3.35 8.47
CA VAL A 37 11.00 -2.80 9.74
C VAL A 37 11.07 -3.85 10.85
N GLN A 38 11.92 -3.64 11.85
CA GLN A 38 11.89 -4.36 13.12
C GLN A 38 10.76 -3.79 13.98
N TYR A 39 9.56 -4.40 13.95
CA TYR A 39 8.40 -3.96 14.72
C TYR A 39 8.16 -4.84 15.95
N ASN A 40 8.09 -4.23 17.14
CA ASN A 40 7.76 -4.88 18.42
C ASN A 40 8.56 -6.17 18.77
N SER A 41 9.66 -6.44 18.07
CA SER A 41 10.54 -7.58 18.31
C SER A 41 11.83 -7.15 19.03
N THR A 42 12.35 -8.04 19.87
CA THR A 42 13.68 -7.85 20.46
C THR A 42 14.75 -7.96 19.37
N ASP A 43 15.90 -7.33 19.60
CA ASP A 43 17.07 -7.43 18.71
C ASP A 43 17.49 -8.89 18.50
N TRP A 44 17.37 -9.72 19.54
CA TRP A 44 17.65 -11.15 19.48
C TRP A 44 16.67 -11.92 18.58
N ASP A 45 15.37 -11.73 18.78
CA ASP A 45 14.35 -12.40 17.97
C ASP A 45 14.46 -11.98 16.50
N PHE A 46 14.71 -10.69 16.25
CA PHE A 46 14.93 -10.16 14.92
C PHE A 46 16.13 -10.83 14.24
N VAL A 47 17.28 -10.93 14.92
CA VAL A 47 18.47 -11.62 14.39
C VAL A 47 18.16 -13.09 14.07
N LEU A 48 17.48 -13.82 14.96
CA LEU A 48 17.09 -15.21 14.73
C LEU A 48 16.16 -15.36 13.52
N GLU A 49 15.14 -14.52 13.41
CA GLU A 49 14.16 -14.57 12.32
C GLU A 49 14.81 -14.26 10.96
N ARG A 50 15.67 -13.23 10.90
CA ARG A 50 16.37 -12.83 9.68
C ARG A 50 17.46 -13.82 9.26
N ALA A 51 18.16 -14.42 10.23
CA ALA A 51 19.07 -15.53 9.97
C ALA A 51 18.31 -16.73 9.39
N LYS A 52 17.22 -17.15 10.04
CA LYS A 52 16.39 -18.27 9.59
C LYS A 52 15.76 -18.03 8.22
N ALA A 53 15.35 -16.80 7.90
CA ALA A 53 14.83 -16.44 6.58
C ALA A 53 15.85 -16.63 5.44
N ASN A 54 17.15 -16.63 5.76
CA ASN A 54 18.24 -16.83 4.83
C ASN A 54 18.89 -18.24 4.94
N GLY A 55 18.29 -19.17 5.69
CA GLY A 55 18.85 -20.51 5.90
C GLY A 55 20.12 -20.51 6.77
N LEU A 56 20.34 -19.46 7.56
CA LEU A 56 21.46 -19.33 8.48
C LEU A 56 21.05 -19.74 9.89
N ILE A 57 22.04 -20.19 10.66
CA ILE A 57 21.93 -20.48 12.10
C ILE A 57 22.72 -19.46 12.90
N VAL A 58 22.32 -19.25 14.14
CA VAL A 58 23.01 -18.36 15.09
C VAL A 58 23.68 -19.22 16.15
N LEU A 59 25.00 -19.07 16.29
CA LEU A 59 25.83 -19.78 17.25
C LEU A 59 26.48 -18.77 18.20
N CYS A 60 26.56 -19.11 19.47
CA CYS A 60 27.31 -18.35 20.46
C CYS A 60 28.49 -19.20 20.92
N ASN A 61 29.71 -18.74 20.67
CA ASN A 61 30.93 -19.43 21.11
C ASN A 61 31.90 -18.42 21.73
N ALA A 62 32.22 -18.59 23.00
CA ALA A 62 33.23 -17.81 23.74
C ALA A 62 33.12 -16.26 23.54
N GLY A 63 31.91 -15.70 23.61
CA GLY A 63 31.68 -14.25 23.45
C GLY A 63 31.66 -13.76 22.00
N LYS A 64 31.72 -14.68 21.03
CA LYS A 64 31.53 -14.41 19.60
C LYS A 64 30.17 -14.95 19.15
N LEU A 65 29.39 -14.10 18.47
CA LEU A 65 28.18 -14.51 17.77
C LEU A 65 28.50 -14.82 16.31
N GLU A 66 28.22 -16.04 15.87
CA GLU A 66 28.37 -16.45 14.48
C GLU A 66 27.00 -16.65 13.85
N VAL A 67 26.73 -15.98 12.73
CA VAL A 67 25.51 -16.15 11.94
C VAL A 67 25.90 -16.65 10.57
N LYS A 68 25.75 -17.97 10.35
CA LYS A 68 26.34 -18.64 9.19
C LYS A 68 25.51 -19.83 8.71
N ALA A 69 25.79 -20.33 7.53
CA ALA A 69 25.17 -21.56 7.03
C ALA A 69 25.56 -22.77 7.91
N PRO A 70 24.65 -23.74 8.14
CA PRO A 70 25.00 -24.95 8.87
C PRO A 70 26.03 -25.77 8.07
N MET A 71 26.99 -26.36 8.78
CA MET A 71 28.05 -27.16 8.16
C MET A 71 27.46 -28.43 7.53
N VAL A 72 27.74 -28.65 6.25
CA VAL A 72 27.24 -29.80 5.47
C VAL A 72 28.33 -30.81 5.10
N SER A 73 29.60 -30.40 5.16
CA SER A 73 30.76 -31.20 4.78
C SER A 73 31.99 -30.80 5.59
N GLY A 74 32.99 -31.69 5.62
CA GLY A 74 34.21 -31.55 6.41
C GLY A 74 34.46 -32.77 7.30
N SER A 75 35.64 -32.83 7.91
CA SER A 75 35.98 -33.90 8.84
C SER A 75 35.22 -33.74 10.15
N PRO A 76 34.66 -34.82 10.72
CA PRO A 76 34.13 -34.81 12.07
C PRO A 76 35.18 -34.38 13.10
N VAL A 77 34.77 -33.65 14.13
CA VAL A 77 35.68 -33.23 15.22
C VAL A 77 35.98 -34.37 16.20
N LEU A 78 35.17 -35.42 16.16
CA LEU A 78 35.30 -36.64 16.93
C LEU A 78 34.50 -37.75 16.27
N ASP A 79 35.07 -38.95 16.19
CA ASP A 79 34.37 -40.15 15.75
C ASP A 79 33.96 -40.99 16.97
N LEU A 80 32.69 -41.36 17.00
CA LEU A 80 32.08 -42.14 18.06
C LEU A 80 31.57 -43.47 17.48
N ASP A 81 32.06 -44.58 18.05
CA ASP A 81 31.73 -45.93 17.62
C ASP A 81 31.03 -46.70 18.73
N TYR A 82 29.87 -47.28 18.38
CA TYR A 82 29.14 -48.18 19.28
C TYR A 82 30.02 -49.34 19.72
N GLY A 83 30.03 -49.62 21.03
CA GLY A 83 30.86 -50.65 21.65
C GLY A 83 32.30 -50.22 21.97
N SER A 84 32.70 -49.00 21.60
CA SER A 84 34.04 -48.47 21.90
C SER A 84 33.97 -47.31 22.90
N ASN A 85 33.41 -46.18 22.49
CA ASN A 85 33.57 -44.91 23.21
C ASN A 85 32.23 -44.22 23.53
N ILE A 86 31.12 -44.96 23.47
CA ILE A 86 29.76 -44.44 23.68
C ILE A 86 29.14 -45.04 24.94
N ILE A 87 28.51 -44.19 25.75
CA ILE A 87 27.73 -44.56 26.94
C ILE A 87 26.25 -44.76 26.59
N SER A 88 25.66 -43.83 25.83
CA SER A 88 24.27 -43.95 25.39
C SER A 88 24.04 -43.27 24.06
N PHE A 89 23.08 -43.78 23.29
CA PHE A 89 22.67 -43.24 22.02
C PHE A 89 21.15 -43.33 21.89
N ASN A 90 20.52 -42.22 21.52
CA ASN A 90 19.11 -42.15 21.16
C ASN A 90 18.98 -41.29 19.91
N ALA A 91 18.37 -41.83 18.86
CA ALA A 91 18.12 -41.10 17.63
C ALA A 91 16.78 -41.50 17.02
N GLU A 92 16.15 -40.54 16.36
CA GLU A 92 14.94 -40.75 15.57
C GLU A 92 15.20 -40.43 14.10
N LEU A 93 14.48 -41.15 13.24
CA LEU A 93 14.35 -40.84 11.82
C LEU A 93 12.95 -40.27 11.58
N ASN A 94 12.86 -39.01 11.20
CA ASN A 94 11.61 -38.27 11.14
C ASN A 94 11.19 -37.99 9.68
N GLY A 95 10.24 -38.77 9.17
CA GLY A 95 9.59 -38.52 7.88
C GLY A 95 8.49 -37.44 7.94
N LYS A 96 7.96 -37.12 9.13
CA LYS A 96 6.85 -36.16 9.29
C LYS A 96 7.28 -34.74 8.93
N SER A 97 8.52 -34.38 9.26
CA SER A 97 9.11 -33.07 9.01
C SER A 97 9.74 -32.93 7.61
N GLN A 98 9.75 -33.99 6.79
CA GLN A 98 10.31 -33.96 5.43
C GLN A 98 9.28 -33.46 4.41
N ILE A 99 9.44 -32.22 3.94
CA ILE A 99 8.59 -31.66 2.88
C ILE A 99 9.13 -32.06 1.49
N GLN A 100 8.24 -32.19 0.51
CA GLN A 100 8.65 -32.51 -0.87
C GLN A 100 9.45 -31.35 -1.50
N GLY A 101 9.09 -30.13 -1.15
CA GLY A 101 9.72 -28.88 -1.57
C GLY A 101 9.03 -27.71 -0.88
N ALA A 102 9.45 -26.48 -1.18
CA ALA A 102 8.77 -25.28 -0.72
C ALA A 102 8.66 -24.25 -1.85
N SER A 103 7.53 -23.56 -1.91
CA SER A 103 7.30 -22.44 -2.82
C SER A 103 6.62 -21.29 -2.11
N PHE A 104 7.08 -20.08 -2.41
CA PHE A 104 6.51 -18.84 -1.90
C PHE A 104 6.11 -17.94 -3.08
N GLU A 105 4.95 -17.31 -2.99
CA GLU A 105 4.51 -16.34 -3.99
C GLU A 105 3.82 -15.13 -3.37
N SER A 106 3.99 -13.97 -4.02
CA SER A 106 3.36 -12.71 -3.61
C SER A 106 2.96 -11.87 -4.81
N TRP A 107 1.85 -11.15 -4.71
CA TRP A 107 1.46 -10.18 -5.73
C TRP A 107 2.32 -8.91 -5.66
N THR A 108 2.77 -8.40 -6.79
CA THR A 108 3.43 -7.08 -6.90
C THR A 108 2.56 -6.09 -7.66
N SER A 109 2.38 -4.89 -7.10
CA SER A 109 1.68 -3.78 -7.75
C SER A 109 2.38 -3.24 -8.98
N THR A 110 3.71 -3.29 -8.99
CA THR A 110 4.54 -2.72 -10.06
C THR A 110 4.35 -3.46 -11.37
N THR A 111 4.29 -4.81 -11.33
CA THR A 111 4.12 -5.63 -12.55
C THR A 111 2.72 -6.23 -12.71
N GLN A 112 1.87 -6.11 -11.69
CA GLN A 112 0.54 -6.74 -11.62
C GLN A 112 0.57 -8.24 -11.92
N LYS A 113 1.55 -8.94 -11.35
CA LYS A 113 1.75 -10.39 -11.45
C LYS A 113 2.26 -10.94 -10.11
N ASN A 114 2.20 -12.26 -9.95
CA ASN A 114 2.85 -12.92 -8.81
C ASN A 114 4.36 -13.03 -9.05
N ALA A 115 5.15 -12.52 -8.11
CA ALA A 115 6.53 -12.95 -7.92
C ALA A 115 6.52 -14.33 -7.24
N LYS A 116 7.47 -15.20 -7.62
CA LYS A 116 7.55 -16.58 -7.11
C LYS A 116 9.00 -16.95 -6.79
N GLY A 117 9.17 -17.73 -5.72
CA GLY A 117 10.44 -18.34 -5.35
C GLY A 117 10.23 -19.81 -4.97
N ALA A 118 10.92 -20.71 -5.67
CA ALA A 118 10.90 -22.14 -5.38
C ALA A 118 12.23 -22.57 -4.74
N GLY A 119 12.14 -23.34 -3.66
CA GLY A 119 13.28 -23.83 -2.91
C GLY A 119 14.04 -24.89 -3.69
N ALA A 120 15.37 -24.77 -3.71
CA ALA A 120 16.25 -25.81 -4.22
C ALA A 120 16.45 -26.91 -3.18
N GLU A 121 16.76 -28.12 -3.65
CA GLU A 121 17.13 -29.22 -2.77
C GLU A 121 18.42 -28.87 -2.00
N ALA A 122 18.39 -29.06 -0.68
CA ALA A 122 19.48 -28.66 0.20
C ALA A 122 20.53 -29.76 0.38
N SER A 123 21.80 -29.37 0.39
CA SER A 123 22.88 -30.25 0.85
C SER A 123 22.81 -30.44 2.37
N THR A 124 23.10 -31.65 2.84
CA THR A 124 23.17 -31.98 4.27
C THR A 124 24.39 -32.87 4.55
N PRO A 125 24.82 -32.96 5.82
CA PRO A 125 25.79 -33.97 6.23
C PRO A 125 25.33 -35.38 5.85
N VAL A 126 26.30 -36.22 5.49
CA VAL A 126 26.04 -37.64 5.17
C VAL A 126 25.74 -38.39 6.47
N LEU A 127 24.47 -38.39 6.87
CA LEU A 127 23.94 -39.11 8.03
C LEU A 127 22.81 -40.04 7.60
N GLY A 128 23.01 -41.34 7.83
CA GLY A 128 22.10 -42.40 7.41
C GLY A 128 22.06 -42.63 5.89
N ASN A 129 21.30 -43.63 5.48
CA ASN A 129 21.24 -44.10 4.08
C ASN A 129 19.92 -43.78 3.37
N ILE A 130 19.06 -42.93 3.94
CA ILE A 130 17.83 -42.47 3.29
C ILE A 130 17.90 -40.96 3.04
N ALA A 131 17.63 -40.56 1.80
CA ALA A 131 17.50 -39.16 1.41
C ALA A 131 16.20 -38.56 1.97
N GLY A 132 16.21 -37.26 2.31
CA GLY A 132 15.01 -36.56 2.77
C GLY A 132 13.89 -36.56 1.71
N THR A 133 14.25 -36.47 0.43
CA THR A 133 13.32 -36.54 -0.71
C THR A 133 12.61 -37.89 -0.83
N ALA A 134 13.32 -38.98 -0.54
CA ALA A 134 12.72 -40.32 -0.52
C ALA A 134 11.70 -40.42 0.62
N LEU A 135 12.06 -39.95 1.81
CA LEU A 135 11.16 -39.94 2.97
C LEU A 135 9.92 -39.07 2.74
N SER A 136 10.08 -37.87 2.17
CA SER A 136 8.93 -37.01 1.86
C SER A 136 7.97 -37.66 0.86
N LYS A 137 8.51 -38.37 -0.14
CA LYS A 137 7.72 -39.09 -1.14
C LYS A 137 6.97 -40.27 -0.52
N ASP A 138 7.66 -41.09 0.25
CA ASP A 138 7.09 -42.28 0.88
C ASP A 138 6.05 -41.92 1.95
N ALA A 139 6.27 -40.80 2.67
CA ALA A 139 5.32 -40.26 3.63
C ALA A 139 4.15 -39.49 2.99
N GLY A 140 4.10 -39.37 1.65
CA GLY A 140 3.05 -38.65 0.93
C GLY A 140 2.97 -37.17 1.29
N LYS A 141 4.09 -36.54 1.62
CA LYS A 141 4.15 -35.15 2.09
C LYS A 141 4.00 -34.18 0.91
N PRO A 142 3.10 -33.18 1.01
CA PRO A 142 2.96 -32.20 -0.04
C PRO A 142 4.16 -31.24 -0.09
N GLU A 143 4.24 -30.49 -1.18
CA GLU A 143 5.03 -29.26 -1.23
C GLU A 143 4.46 -28.23 -0.24
N LEU A 144 5.34 -27.53 0.48
CA LEU A 144 4.94 -26.38 1.29
C LEU A 144 4.75 -25.16 0.38
N SER A 145 3.51 -24.84 0.02
CA SER A 145 3.20 -23.66 -0.78
C SER A 145 2.59 -22.55 0.08
N ILE A 146 3.20 -21.36 0.04
CA ILE A 146 2.77 -20.18 0.80
C ILE A 146 2.51 -19.02 -0.16
N SER A 147 1.27 -18.52 -0.16
CA SER A 147 0.89 -17.30 -0.90
C SER A 147 0.64 -16.16 0.10
N THR A 148 1.12 -14.95 -0.22
CA THR A 148 0.96 -13.76 0.63
C THR A 148 0.52 -12.53 -0.15
N SER A 149 -0.22 -11.64 0.52
CA SER A 149 -0.59 -10.33 -0.02
C SER A 149 0.46 -9.25 0.22
N ALA A 150 1.44 -9.48 1.11
CA ALA A 150 2.61 -8.60 1.27
C ALA A 150 3.55 -8.76 0.06
N PRO A 151 3.75 -7.72 -0.77
CA PRO A 151 4.64 -7.80 -1.92
C PRO A 151 6.08 -8.14 -1.51
N GLU A 152 6.75 -9.04 -2.21
CA GLU A 152 8.12 -9.41 -1.90
C GLU A 152 8.91 -9.74 -3.17
N ASP A 153 10.22 -9.52 -3.13
CA ASP A 153 11.09 -9.82 -4.27
C ASP A 153 11.29 -11.34 -4.43
N ALA A 154 11.36 -11.80 -5.68
CA ALA A 154 11.56 -13.22 -6.01
C ALA A 154 12.83 -13.81 -5.36
N VAL A 155 13.89 -13.01 -5.19
CA VAL A 155 15.13 -13.43 -4.51
C VAL A 155 14.88 -13.72 -3.03
N VAL A 156 14.08 -12.89 -2.35
CA VAL A 156 13.72 -13.09 -0.94
C VAL A 156 12.80 -14.30 -0.78
N LEU A 157 11.77 -14.41 -1.63
CA LEU A 157 10.86 -15.56 -1.67
C LEU A 157 11.64 -16.87 -1.87
N LYS A 158 12.62 -16.86 -2.78
CA LYS A 158 13.47 -18.03 -3.03
C LYS A 158 14.36 -18.34 -1.81
N ALA A 159 14.99 -17.35 -1.19
CA ALA A 159 15.83 -17.57 -0.02
C ALA A 159 15.04 -18.19 1.15
N MET A 160 13.80 -17.74 1.36
CA MET A 160 12.91 -18.32 2.36
C MET A 160 12.51 -19.76 2.01
N ALA A 161 12.21 -20.04 0.74
CA ALA A 161 11.90 -21.38 0.27
C ALA A 161 13.10 -22.35 0.42
N ASP A 162 14.30 -21.90 0.04
CA ASP A 162 15.56 -22.63 0.24
C ASP A 162 15.77 -22.94 1.74
N ALA A 163 15.46 -21.99 2.63
CA ALA A 163 15.58 -22.17 4.07
C ALA A 163 14.61 -23.23 4.63
N GLU A 164 13.33 -23.24 4.21
CA GLU A 164 12.37 -24.26 4.65
C GLU A 164 12.81 -25.67 4.22
N VAL A 165 13.30 -25.82 2.99
CA VAL A 165 13.85 -27.10 2.51
C VAL A 165 15.08 -27.49 3.32
N LEU A 166 16.01 -26.56 3.55
CA LEU A 166 17.23 -26.80 4.34
C LEU A 166 16.90 -27.32 5.75
N PHE A 167 16.08 -26.59 6.52
CA PHE A 167 15.77 -26.99 7.89
C PHE A 167 14.97 -28.30 7.92
N SER A 168 14.09 -28.53 6.94
CA SER A 168 13.45 -29.83 6.75
C SER A 168 14.46 -30.96 6.59
N ARG A 169 15.48 -30.82 5.73
CA ARG A 169 16.49 -31.88 5.56
C ARG A 169 17.36 -32.09 6.80
N PHE A 170 17.65 -31.03 7.55
CA PHE A 170 18.43 -31.13 8.80
C PHE A 170 17.64 -31.77 9.97
N SER A 171 16.31 -31.78 9.94
CA SER A 171 15.47 -32.47 10.93
C SER A 171 15.21 -33.94 10.62
N LYS A 172 15.78 -34.46 9.54
CA LYS A 172 15.59 -35.85 9.09
C LYS A 172 16.00 -36.85 10.16
N ILE A 173 17.17 -36.65 10.75
CA ILE A 173 17.71 -37.49 11.82
C ILE A 173 18.13 -36.58 12.95
N GLN A 174 17.52 -36.77 14.11
CA GLN A 174 17.79 -36.00 15.32
C GLN A 174 18.03 -36.96 16.48
N GLY A 175 18.85 -36.55 17.44
CA GLY A 175 19.18 -37.43 18.55
C GLY A 175 20.16 -36.84 19.55
N THR A 176 20.54 -37.67 20.50
CA THR A 176 21.58 -37.38 21.49
C THR A 176 22.49 -38.59 21.65
N VAL A 177 23.80 -38.35 21.65
CA VAL A 177 24.83 -39.32 21.99
C VAL A 177 25.58 -38.87 23.24
N THR A 178 25.83 -39.78 24.17
CA THR A 178 26.57 -39.54 25.41
C THR A 178 27.81 -40.40 25.44
N PHE A 179 28.93 -39.84 25.87
CA PHE A 179 30.21 -40.52 25.95
C PHE A 179 31.08 -39.96 27.07
N VAL A 180 32.18 -40.66 27.36
CA VAL A 180 33.19 -40.24 28.34
C VAL A 180 33.79 -38.92 27.88
N GLY A 181 33.80 -37.92 28.76
CA GLY A 181 33.84 -36.52 28.38
C GLY A 181 35.00 -36.07 27.50
N SER A 182 34.68 -35.15 26.58
CA SER A 182 35.60 -34.51 25.65
C SER A 182 35.12 -33.09 25.36
N SER A 183 36.05 -32.14 25.25
CA SER A 183 35.75 -30.74 24.88
C SER A 183 35.82 -30.48 23.38
N ARG A 184 36.14 -31.51 22.56
CA ARG A 184 36.23 -31.40 21.10
C ARG A 184 34.90 -31.09 20.40
N PRO A 185 33.75 -31.66 20.80
CA PRO A 185 32.46 -31.33 20.19
C PRO A 185 32.09 -29.87 20.43
N ASP A 186 31.68 -29.18 19.39
CA ASP A 186 31.28 -27.77 19.43
C ASP A 186 30.06 -27.56 18.52
N PRO A 187 29.00 -26.82 18.94
CA PRO A 187 27.86 -26.53 18.08
C PRO A 187 28.28 -25.90 16.74
N GLY A 188 27.65 -26.34 15.66
CA GLY A 188 28.02 -25.90 14.31
C GLY A 188 29.07 -26.75 13.60
N LYS A 189 29.63 -27.78 14.26
CA LYS A 189 30.57 -28.75 13.69
C LYS A 189 29.90 -30.09 13.38
N LEU A 190 30.68 -31.03 12.84
CA LEU A 190 30.24 -32.40 12.55
C LEU A 190 30.79 -33.38 13.58
N ILE A 191 30.02 -34.40 13.95
CA ILE A 191 30.44 -35.54 14.76
C ILE A 191 30.23 -36.85 13.99
N GLY A 192 31.18 -37.77 14.05
CA GLY A 192 31.11 -39.06 13.38
C GLY A 192 30.38 -40.07 14.24
N LEU A 193 29.44 -40.79 13.67
CA LEU A 193 28.65 -41.84 14.32
C LEU A 193 28.85 -43.15 13.56
N GLY A 194 29.36 -44.16 14.26
CA GLY A 194 29.66 -45.48 13.72
C GLY A 194 29.10 -46.60 14.60
N GLY A 195 28.91 -47.78 14.01
CA GLY A 195 28.42 -48.97 14.72
C GLY A 195 26.92 -49.03 15.03
N PHE A 196 26.11 -48.10 14.52
CA PHE A 196 24.64 -48.05 14.69
C PHE A 196 23.85 -48.58 13.47
N GLY A 197 24.56 -49.08 12.46
CA GLY A 197 24.00 -49.54 11.20
C GLY A 197 23.78 -48.43 10.17
N ALA A 198 23.52 -48.81 8.92
CA ALA A 198 23.44 -47.88 7.79
C ALA A 198 22.38 -46.77 7.94
N ARG A 199 21.40 -46.94 8.84
CA ARG A 199 20.34 -45.96 9.10
C ARG A 199 20.83 -44.74 9.90
N PHE A 200 21.85 -44.91 10.74
CA PHE A 200 22.33 -43.89 11.68
C PHE A 200 23.83 -43.63 11.63
N ASN A 201 24.59 -44.43 10.88
CA ASN A 201 26.00 -44.16 10.65
C ASN A 201 26.21 -42.92 9.78
N GLY A 202 27.31 -42.20 10.01
CA GLY A 202 27.74 -41.07 9.19
C GLY A 202 28.16 -39.86 10.01
N SER A 203 28.25 -38.70 9.35
CA SER A 203 28.57 -37.42 9.96
C SER A 203 27.30 -36.66 10.32
N ALA A 204 27.10 -36.36 11.59
CA ALA A 204 25.95 -35.62 12.10
C ALA A 204 26.31 -34.17 12.44
N PHE A 205 25.42 -33.23 12.13
CA PHE A 205 25.57 -31.83 12.54
C PHE A 205 25.29 -31.66 14.03
N ILE A 206 26.24 -31.09 14.77
CA ILE A 206 26.13 -30.83 16.21
C ILE A 206 25.27 -29.58 16.44
N SER A 207 24.12 -29.74 17.08
CA SER A 207 23.21 -28.65 17.43
C SER A 207 23.29 -28.24 18.90
N ARG A 208 23.74 -29.14 19.78
CA ARG A 208 23.88 -28.87 21.22
C ARG A 208 25.03 -29.68 21.80
N VAL A 209 25.77 -29.07 22.72
CA VAL A 209 26.76 -29.76 23.56
C VAL A 209 26.45 -29.43 25.02
N THR A 210 26.33 -30.45 25.86
CA THR A 210 26.14 -30.31 27.30
C THR A 210 27.20 -31.15 28.00
N HIS A 211 27.97 -30.54 28.90
CA HIS A 211 28.90 -31.28 29.76
C HIS A 211 28.25 -31.48 31.13
N GLU A 212 28.24 -32.73 31.61
CA GLU A 212 27.84 -33.10 32.96
C GLU A 212 29.11 -33.51 33.72
N ILE A 213 29.45 -32.78 34.78
CA ILE A 213 30.58 -33.10 35.66
C ILE A 213 30.02 -33.31 37.06
N ASN A 214 30.05 -34.56 37.53
CA ASN A 214 29.50 -34.94 38.82
C ASN A 214 30.33 -36.07 39.44
N ASN A 215 30.64 -35.98 40.75
CA ASN A 215 31.38 -37.00 41.51
C ASN A 215 32.67 -37.49 40.82
N GLY A 216 33.40 -36.58 40.16
CA GLY A 216 34.63 -36.89 39.43
C GLY A 216 34.45 -37.52 38.04
N PHE A 217 33.20 -37.76 37.61
CA PHE A 217 32.89 -38.24 36.26
C PHE A 217 32.50 -37.09 35.35
N TRP A 218 33.13 -37.04 34.18
CA TRP A 218 32.77 -36.12 33.11
C TRP A 218 32.07 -36.89 31.98
N LYS A 219 30.83 -36.51 31.68
CA LYS A 219 30.10 -36.96 30.50
C LYS A 219 29.88 -35.79 29.56
N THR A 220 29.93 -36.07 28.27
CA THR A 220 29.54 -35.11 27.25
C THR A 220 28.34 -35.64 26.49
N HIS A 221 27.27 -34.85 26.47
CA HIS A 221 26.05 -35.11 25.72
C HIS A 221 26.05 -34.23 24.47
N VAL A 222 26.02 -34.86 23.32
CA VAL A 222 25.97 -34.18 22.03
C VAL A 222 24.60 -34.40 21.41
N GLY A 223 23.84 -33.32 21.27
CA GLY A 223 22.63 -33.28 20.46
C GLY A 223 22.99 -33.03 18.99
N PHE A 224 22.36 -33.75 18.08
CA PHE A 224 22.58 -33.61 16.65
C PHE A 224 21.28 -33.52 15.84
N GLY A 225 21.40 -32.98 14.63
CA GLY A 225 20.26 -32.57 13.80
C GLY A 225 19.67 -31.23 14.25
N LEU A 226 18.86 -30.59 13.40
CA LEU A 226 18.18 -29.33 13.73
C LEU A 226 16.68 -29.57 13.86
N ASP A 227 16.06 -28.86 14.80
CA ASP A 227 14.60 -28.88 14.92
C ASP A 227 13.96 -28.15 13.74
N TYR A 228 12.99 -28.82 13.14
CA TYR A 228 12.11 -28.25 12.13
C TYR A 228 10.72 -28.85 12.29
N SER A 229 9.80 -28.01 12.69
CA SER A 229 8.40 -28.36 12.80
C SER A 229 7.58 -27.40 11.94
N PRO A 230 7.20 -27.81 10.72
CA PRO A 230 6.38 -26.99 9.84
C PRO A 230 4.98 -26.74 10.44
N ASP A 231 4.56 -27.63 11.37
CA ASP A 231 3.24 -27.71 11.99
C ASP A 231 3.20 -27.21 13.46
N ASN A 232 4.29 -26.70 14.03
CA ASN A 232 4.31 -26.31 15.46
C ASN A 232 3.29 -25.18 15.73
N PRO A 233 2.34 -25.35 16.67
CA PRO A 233 1.39 -24.30 17.04
C PRO A 233 2.01 -23.09 17.77
N VAL A 234 3.24 -23.19 18.26
CA VAL A 234 4.02 -22.00 18.67
C VAL A 234 4.45 -21.18 17.44
N SER A 235 4.55 -21.82 16.27
CA SER A 235 4.57 -21.17 14.95
C SER A 235 3.16 -20.84 14.43
N ALA A 236 2.07 -21.32 15.07
CA ALA A 236 0.68 -20.99 14.70
C ALA A 236 0.24 -19.57 15.12
N THR A 237 1.16 -18.75 15.60
CA THR A 237 1.10 -17.31 15.33
C THR A 237 1.41 -17.00 13.85
N ARG A 238 1.12 -17.90 12.88
CA ARG A 238 1.04 -17.55 11.45
C ARG A 238 0.05 -16.41 11.20
N ILE A 239 -0.89 -16.20 12.12
CA ILE A 239 -1.81 -15.04 12.11
C ILE A 239 -1.07 -13.72 12.42
N ASN A 240 0.05 -13.79 13.16
CA ASN A 240 0.80 -12.62 13.66
C ASN A 240 2.26 -12.57 13.17
N LYS A 241 2.68 -13.40 12.21
CA LYS A 241 3.99 -13.30 11.56
C LYS A 241 3.80 -13.14 10.07
N THR A 242 4.45 -12.13 9.54
CA THR A 242 4.48 -11.81 8.11
C THR A 242 5.32 -12.86 7.36
N PRO A 243 5.24 -12.95 6.03
CA PRO A 243 6.14 -13.81 5.25
C PRO A 243 7.61 -13.55 5.58
N SER A 244 7.99 -12.30 5.84
CA SER A 244 9.35 -11.94 6.27
C SER A 244 9.75 -12.51 7.65
N LYS A 245 8.88 -13.31 8.27
CA LYS A 245 8.98 -13.90 9.61
C LYS A 245 9.01 -12.89 10.75
N LEU A 246 8.82 -11.61 10.44
CA LEU A 246 8.74 -10.52 11.40
C LEU A 246 7.34 -10.41 12.00
N GLN A 247 7.27 -9.80 13.18
CA GLN A 247 6.01 -9.56 13.87
C GLN A 247 5.06 -8.71 13.02
N ALA A 248 3.83 -9.19 12.91
CA ALA A 248 2.76 -8.54 12.18
C ALA A 248 2.29 -7.25 12.87
N LEU A 249 1.81 -6.34 12.05
CA LEU A 249 1.11 -5.12 12.44
C LEU A 249 -0.36 -5.21 11.98
N PRO A 250 -1.20 -6.03 12.65
CA PRO A 250 -2.58 -6.24 12.23
C PRO A 250 -3.45 -5.02 12.53
N GLY A 251 -4.61 -4.95 11.86
CA GLY A 251 -5.61 -3.91 12.08
C GLY A 251 -5.34 -2.59 11.36
N LEU A 252 -6.11 -1.57 11.71
CA LEU A 252 -5.97 -0.22 11.18
C LEU A 252 -5.10 0.62 12.11
N HIS A 253 -4.28 1.47 11.50
CA HIS A 253 -3.38 2.39 12.19
C HIS A 253 -3.57 3.80 11.66
N ILE A 254 -3.03 4.76 12.37
CA ILE A 254 -3.06 6.17 11.97
C ILE A 254 -1.69 6.54 11.42
N GLY A 255 -1.67 7.34 10.37
CA GLY A 255 -0.47 7.97 9.85
C GLY A 255 -0.68 9.46 9.60
N LYS A 256 0.43 10.19 9.48
CA LYS A 256 0.43 11.61 9.14
C LYS A 256 1.17 11.82 7.82
N VAL A 257 0.53 12.52 6.88
CA VAL A 257 1.12 12.77 5.56
C VAL A 257 2.35 13.67 5.66
N LYS A 258 3.49 13.22 5.12
CA LYS A 258 4.76 13.97 5.06
C LYS A 258 5.08 14.48 3.67
N GLN A 259 4.78 13.70 2.63
CA GLN A 259 5.11 14.01 1.24
C GLN A 259 4.16 13.30 0.28
N ILE A 260 3.81 13.94 -0.84
CA ILE A 260 2.89 13.40 -1.85
C ILE A 260 3.50 13.31 -3.26
N ASP A 261 4.70 13.86 -3.45
CA ASP A 261 5.43 13.92 -4.71
C ASP A 261 6.75 13.11 -4.62
N LYS A 262 7.43 12.91 -5.76
CA LYS A 262 8.78 12.29 -5.82
C LYS A 262 8.86 10.92 -5.13
N ASP A 263 7.82 10.09 -5.32
CA ASP A 263 7.89 8.68 -4.98
C ASP A 263 9.09 8.03 -5.73
N PRO A 264 10.08 7.44 -5.02
CA PRO A 264 11.28 6.88 -5.63
C PRO A 264 11.00 5.77 -6.65
N ASP A 265 9.88 5.06 -6.49
CA ASP A 265 9.50 3.94 -7.37
C ASP A 265 8.47 4.37 -8.43
N GLY A 266 8.02 5.64 -8.42
CA GLY A 266 7.03 6.15 -9.37
C GLY A 266 5.64 5.51 -9.25
N GLU A 267 5.31 4.93 -8.10
CA GLU A 267 4.05 4.19 -7.86
C GLU A 267 2.91 5.08 -7.31
N PHE A 268 3.08 6.41 -7.35
CA PHE A 268 2.11 7.39 -6.86
C PHE A 268 1.76 7.21 -5.38
N ARG A 269 2.71 6.73 -4.57
CA ARG A 269 2.55 6.55 -3.13
C ARG A 269 2.67 7.89 -2.40
N VAL A 270 2.14 7.91 -1.18
CA VAL A 270 2.21 9.03 -0.24
C VAL A 270 3.12 8.63 0.91
N LEU A 271 4.11 9.47 1.23
CA LEU A 271 4.99 9.25 2.36
C LEU A 271 4.25 9.61 3.64
N VAL A 272 4.13 8.65 4.54
CA VAL A 272 3.42 8.81 5.81
C VAL A 272 4.36 8.55 6.99
N ASP A 273 4.21 9.37 8.02
CA ASP A 273 4.73 9.07 9.34
C ASP A 273 3.76 8.14 10.06
N VAL A 274 4.24 7.04 10.62
CA VAL A 274 3.40 6.07 11.34
C VAL A 274 3.83 6.07 12.80
N PRO A 275 3.09 6.71 13.74
CA PRO A 275 3.58 6.97 15.09
C PRO A 275 4.02 5.72 15.88
N ILE A 276 3.41 4.57 15.62
CA ILE A 276 3.77 3.30 16.30
C ILE A 276 5.09 2.70 15.78
N ILE A 277 5.53 3.12 14.59
CA ILE A 277 6.81 2.76 14.01
C ILE A 277 7.81 3.85 14.40
N LYS A 278 8.44 3.67 15.57
CA LYS A 278 9.36 4.66 16.16
C LYS A 278 10.41 5.13 15.16
N GLU A 279 10.57 6.45 15.10
CA GLU A 279 11.26 7.25 14.08
C GLU A 279 12.64 6.73 13.64
N THR A 280 12.80 6.59 12.33
CA THR A 280 14.07 6.87 11.63
C THR A 280 13.92 8.06 10.67
N GLY A 281 13.13 9.07 11.08
CA GLY A 281 13.07 10.38 10.42
C GLY A 281 12.28 10.48 9.11
N ASP A 282 12.16 9.39 8.35
CA ASP A 282 11.77 9.52 6.94
C ASP A 282 10.34 9.08 6.59
N GLY A 283 9.62 8.37 7.46
CA GLY A 283 8.31 7.79 7.12
C GLY A 283 8.38 6.55 6.22
N VAL A 284 7.20 6.03 5.85
CA VAL A 284 7.01 4.86 4.98
C VAL A 284 6.11 5.25 3.81
N TRP A 285 6.44 4.79 2.59
CA TRP A 285 5.61 5.03 1.41
C TRP A 285 4.36 4.15 1.43
N ALA A 286 3.18 4.78 1.42
CA ALA A 286 1.88 4.11 1.43
C ALA A 286 1.13 4.32 0.11
N ARG A 287 0.55 3.25 -0.44
CA ARG A 287 -0.33 3.38 -1.61
C ARG A 287 -1.63 4.07 -1.20
N LEU A 288 -2.18 4.91 -2.07
CA LEU A 288 -3.44 5.62 -1.81
C LEU A 288 -4.61 4.88 -2.46
N THR A 289 -5.64 4.51 -1.68
CA THR A 289 -6.91 4.03 -2.25
C THR A 289 -7.73 5.18 -2.82
N SER A 290 -8.41 4.94 -3.93
CA SER A 290 -9.34 5.89 -4.56
C SER A 290 -10.68 5.18 -4.85
N PRO A 291 -11.84 5.87 -4.76
CA PRO A 291 -13.14 5.28 -5.09
C PRO A 291 -13.23 4.70 -6.50
N TYR A 292 -12.49 5.28 -7.45
CA TYR A 292 -12.36 4.78 -8.82
C TYR A 292 -11.00 5.21 -9.38
N SER A 293 -10.21 4.24 -9.86
CA SER A 293 -8.90 4.46 -10.45
C SER A 293 -8.68 3.53 -11.65
N SER A 294 -8.22 4.11 -12.75
CA SER A 294 -7.88 3.44 -14.00
C SER A 294 -6.77 4.22 -14.71
N ASN A 295 -6.27 3.71 -15.83
CA ASN A 295 -5.22 4.37 -16.59
C ASN A 295 -5.71 5.72 -17.17
N GLY A 296 -5.27 6.83 -16.56
CA GLY A 296 -5.63 8.20 -16.97
C GLY A 296 -7.03 8.67 -16.57
N ILE A 297 -7.77 7.89 -15.77
CA ILE A 297 -9.16 8.19 -15.39
C ILE A 297 -9.36 7.83 -13.91
N GLY A 298 -10.01 8.69 -13.13
CA GLY A 298 -10.37 8.35 -11.75
C GLY A 298 -10.65 9.56 -10.85
N PHE A 299 -10.79 9.29 -9.55
CA PHE A 299 -10.82 10.33 -8.52
C PHE A 299 -9.39 10.68 -8.11
N TYR A 300 -8.95 11.88 -8.48
CA TYR A 300 -7.63 12.42 -8.16
C TYR A 300 -7.74 13.42 -7.00
N PHE A 301 -7.71 12.91 -5.77
CA PHE A 301 -7.72 13.70 -4.54
C PHE A 301 -6.62 13.17 -3.62
N PHE A 302 -5.45 13.80 -3.68
CA PHE A 302 -4.37 13.52 -2.75
C PHE A 302 -4.63 14.23 -1.42
N PRO A 303 -4.26 13.61 -0.29
CA PRO A 303 -4.37 14.27 1.01
C PRO A 303 -3.37 15.43 1.11
N GLU A 304 -3.62 16.34 2.05
CA GLU A 304 -2.74 17.49 2.26
C GLU A 304 -1.58 17.14 3.20
N LEU A 305 -0.49 17.89 3.12
CA LEU A 305 0.63 17.72 4.04
C LEU A 305 0.19 17.95 5.49
N GLY A 306 0.49 16.98 6.35
CA GLY A 306 0.14 17.00 7.76
C GLY A 306 -1.26 16.47 8.10
N ASP A 307 -2.03 16.03 7.10
CA ASP A 307 -3.31 15.36 7.32
C ASP A 307 -3.14 14.01 8.01
N GLU A 308 -4.14 13.69 8.83
CA GLU A 308 -4.30 12.37 9.44
C GLU A 308 -4.97 11.42 8.46
N VAL A 309 -4.33 10.28 8.21
CA VAL A 309 -4.81 9.22 7.32
C VAL A 309 -4.89 7.89 8.06
N ILE A 310 -5.80 7.03 7.61
CA ILE A 310 -5.98 5.68 8.14
C ILE A 310 -5.22 4.70 7.24
N LEU A 311 -4.41 3.85 7.86
CA LEU A 311 -3.53 2.90 7.21
C LEU A 311 -3.98 1.46 7.50
N GLY A 312 -4.03 0.63 6.46
CA GLY A 312 -3.96 -0.83 6.57
C GLY A 312 -2.62 -1.34 6.05
N PHE A 313 -2.23 -2.56 6.41
CA PHE A 313 -0.95 -3.15 6.00
C PHE A 313 -1.18 -4.46 5.25
N LEU A 314 -0.66 -4.55 4.02
CA LEU A 314 -0.76 -5.78 3.22
C LEU A 314 -0.03 -6.93 3.92
N GLY A 315 -0.69 -8.07 4.07
CA GLY A 315 -0.16 -9.23 4.80
C GLY A 315 0.18 -8.95 6.26
N ASN A 316 -0.40 -7.89 6.85
CA ASN A 316 -0.02 -7.34 8.16
C ASN A 316 1.46 -6.95 8.24
N ASP A 317 2.10 -6.61 7.11
CA ASP A 317 3.52 -6.29 7.06
C ASP A 317 3.77 -4.77 7.14
N PRO A 318 4.50 -4.28 8.17
CA PRO A 318 4.72 -2.85 8.38
C PRO A 318 5.44 -2.13 7.24
N ARG A 319 6.06 -2.87 6.29
CA ARG A 319 6.71 -2.31 5.10
C ARG A 319 5.72 -1.89 4.02
N PHE A 320 4.49 -2.40 4.03
CA PHE A 320 3.54 -2.23 2.93
C PHE A 320 2.21 -1.59 3.38
N PRO A 321 2.25 -0.33 3.85
CA PRO A 321 1.04 0.40 4.18
C PRO A 321 0.22 0.78 2.95
N ILE A 322 -1.10 0.85 3.15
CA ILE A 322 -2.08 1.39 2.23
C ILE A 322 -2.94 2.39 2.99
N ILE A 323 -3.04 3.62 2.50
CA ILE A 323 -4.02 4.59 2.96
C ILE A 323 -5.39 4.13 2.49
N VAL A 324 -6.27 3.78 3.42
CA VAL A 324 -7.65 3.35 3.15
C VAL A 324 -8.65 4.51 3.23
N GLY A 325 -8.21 5.67 3.72
CA GLY A 325 -9.01 6.88 3.82
C GLY A 325 -8.42 7.91 4.79
N SER A 326 -9.20 8.94 5.08
CA SER A 326 -8.91 10.00 6.03
C SER A 326 -10.06 10.15 7.02
N ALA A 327 -9.78 10.64 8.21
CA ALA A 327 -10.79 10.88 9.25
C ALA A 327 -10.85 12.36 9.62
N TYR A 328 -12.06 12.83 9.96
CA TYR A 328 -12.22 14.14 10.60
C TYR A 328 -11.74 14.08 12.05
N SER A 329 -11.19 15.20 12.51
CA SER A 329 -10.75 15.39 13.89
C SER A 329 -11.05 16.82 14.34
N LYS A 330 -10.79 17.16 15.61
CA LYS A 330 -10.92 18.54 16.07
C LYS A 330 -10.04 19.52 15.27
N LYS A 331 -8.89 19.06 14.79
CA LYS A 331 -7.97 19.85 13.97
C LYS A 331 -8.41 19.89 12.50
N ASN A 332 -8.84 18.74 11.97
CA ASN A 332 -9.34 18.60 10.61
C ASN A 332 -10.87 18.47 10.67
N ALA A 333 -11.55 19.58 10.92
CA ALA A 333 -13.01 19.59 11.03
C ALA A 333 -13.67 19.55 9.64
N PRO A 334 -14.86 18.92 9.50
CA PRO A 334 -15.64 18.99 8.27
C PRO A 334 -16.05 20.43 7.94
N ALA A 335 -16.28 20.70 6.65
CA ALA A 335 -16.74 22.03 6.20
C ALA A 335 -18.14 22.38 6.75
N ASN A 336 -18.98 21.37 6.97
CA ASN A 336 -20.32 21.50 7.55
C ASN A 336 -20.35 20.82 8.93
N THR A 337 -21.04 21.44 9.88
CA THR A 337 -21.24 20.83 11.21
C THR A 337 -22.31 19.74 11.09
N PRO A 338 -22.08 18.51 11.61
CA PRO A 338 -23.10 17.47 11.58
C PRO A 338 -24.35 17.87 12.36
N GLU A 339 -25.51 17.75 11.73
CA GLU A 339 -26.82 18.05 12.33
C GLU A 339 -27.71 16.80 12.34
N LYS A 340 -28.66 16.73 13.28
CA LYS A 340 -29.54 15.56 13.47
C LYS A 340 -30.30 15.15 12.20
N LYS A 341 -30.73 16.12 11.39
CA LYS A 341 -31.47 15.84 10.15
C LYS A 341 -30.57 15.51 8.96
N ASN A 342 -29.30 15.88 9.03
CA ASN A 342 -28.30 15.65 7.98
C ASN A 342 -28.79 16.09 6.58
N GLU A 343 -29.34 17.30 6.49
CA GLU A 343 -29.95 17.83 5.25
C GLU A 343 -28.92 18.41 4.26
N ILE A 344 -27.63 18.48 4.64
CA ILE A 344 -26.56 19.02 3.80
C ILE A 344 -25.52 17.94 3.52
N LYS A 345 -25.24 17.69 2.23
CA LYS A 345 -24.13 16.87 1.76
C LYS A 345 -23.28 17.70 0.82
N SER A 346 -21.95 17.60 0.91
CA SER A 346 -21.08 18.46 0.09
C SER A 346 -19.73 17.86 -0.21
N LEU A 347 -19.19 18.20 -1.38
CA LEU A 347 -17.78 18.09 -1.71
C LEU A 347 -17.16 19.48 -1.62
N VAL A 348 -16.10 19.63 -0.81
CA VAL A 348 -15.38 20.90 -0.62
C VAL A 348 -13.89 20.64 -0.77
N THR A 349 -13.24 21.43 -1.62
CA THR A 349 -11.77 21.38 -1.82
C THR A 349 -11.05 22.35 -0.90
N LYS A 350 -9.72 22.22 -0.77
CA LYS A 350 -8.87 23.12 0.04
C LYS A 350 -9.07 24.61 -0.26
N SER A 351 -9.23 24.96 -1.54
CA SER A 351 -9.49 26.35 -1.97
C SER A 351 -10.96 26.75 -1.89
N LYS A 352 -11.78 26.00 -1.14
CA LYS A 352 -13.22 26.26 -0.91
C LYS A 352 -14.09 26.26 -2.18
N MET A 353 -13.69 25.55 -3.23
CA MET A 353 -14.61 25.22 -4.33
C MET A 353 -15.56 24.12 -3.83
N LYS A 354 -16.85 24.28 -4.07
CA LYS A 354 -17.92 23.53 -3.42
C LYS A 354 -18.96 23.00 -4.40
N ILE A 355 -19.38 21.75 -4.20
CA ILE A 355 -20.63 21.19 -4.71
C ILE A 355 -21.45 20.77 -3.48
N GLU A 356 -22.68 21.30 -3.35
CA GLU A 356 -23.53 21.10 -2.18
C GLU A 356 -24.92 20.65 -2.58
N PHE A 357 -25.46 19.70 -1.84
CA PHE A 357 -26.81 19.15 -1.96
C PHE A 357 -27.56 19.47 -0.68
N GLN A 358 -28.62 20.25 -0.79
CA GLN A 358 -29.56 20.54 0.29
C GLN A 358 -30.80 19.66 0.10
N GLU A 359 -30.93 18.62 0.92
CA GLU A 359 -31.87 17.52 0.71
C GLU A 359 -33.33 17.92 0.99
N LYS A 360 -33.56 18.89 1.88
CA LYS A 360 -34.91 19.32 2.29
C LYS A 360 -35.69 19.96 1.15
N ASP A 361 -35.09 20.98 0.54
CA ASP A 361 -35.70 21.70 -0.58
C ASP A 361 -35.18 21.19 -1.95
N LYS A 362 -34.33 20.16 -1.95
CA LYS A 362 -33.70 19.53 -3.13
C LYS A 362 -32.95 20.54 -4.00
N ILE A 363 -32.02 21.26 -3.36
CA ILE A 363 -31.23 22.30 -4.01
C ILE A 363 -29.81 21.78 -4.26
N ILE A 364 -29.32 21.94 -5.49
CA ILE A 364 -27.93 21.66 -5.85
C ILE A 364 -27.23 22.98 -6.14
N THR A 365 -26.11 23.23 -5.46
CA THR A 365 -25.29 24.43 -5.64
C THR A 365 -23.86 24.06 -6.01
N ILE A 366 -23.34 24.66 -7.09
CA ILE A 366 -21.91 24.65 -7.43
C ILE A 366 -21.39 26.07 -7.24
N GLU A 367 -20.34 26.24 -6.43
CA GLU A 367 -19.86 27.54 -6.00
C GLU A 367 -18.33 27.61 -5.93
N THR A 368 -17.78 28.72 -6.44
CA THR A 368 -16.36 29.07 -6.27
C THR A 368 -16.20 30.09 -5.14
N PRO A 369 -15.01 30.19 -4.50
CA PRO A 369 -14.77 31.20 -3.46
C PRO A 369 -14.93 32.65 -3.94
N GLY A 370 -14.83 32.89 -5.25
CA GLY A 370 -15.07 34.21 -5.86
C GLY A 370 -16.56 34.58 -5.99
N GLY A 371 -17.48 33.66 -5.66
CA GLY A 371 -18.92 33.91 -5.73
C GLY A 371 -19.56 33.59 -7.08
N GLN A 372 -18.86 32.90 -7.99
CA GLN A 372 -19.51 32.32 -9.17
C GLN A 372 -20.33 31.11 -8.75
N LYS A 373 -21.60 31.06 -9.18
CA LYS A 373 -22.59 30.13 -8.66
C LYS A 373 -23.52 29.59 -9.74
N VAL A 374 -23.78 28.29 -9.66
CA VAL A 374 -24.86 27.59 -10.37
C VAL A 374 -25.81 27.01 -9.33
N THR A 375 -27.12 27.20 -9.48
CA THR A 375 -28.12 26.71 -8.54
C THR A 375 -29.30 26.06 -9.26
N LEU A 376 -29.58 24.81 -8.92
CA LEU A 376 -30.77 24.07 -9.31
C LEU A 376 -31.67 23.96 -8.07
N ASP A 377 -32.89 24.46 -8.12
CA ASP A 377 -33.79 24.55 -6.97
C ASP A 377 -35.20 24.05 -7.33
N ASP A 378 -35.55 22.84 -6.88
CA ASP A 378 -36.86 22.23 -7.12
C ASP A 378 -38.00 22.93 -6.39
N LYS A 379 -37.74 23.56 -5.23
CA LYS A 379 -38.76 24.26 -4.44
C LYS A 379 -39.16 25.57 -5.12
N ALA A 380 -38.18 26.32 -5.59
CA ALA A 380 -38.41 27.52 -6.40
C ALA A 380 -38.79 27.17 -7.85
N LYS A 381 -38.59 25.90 -8.27
CA LYS A 381 -38.72 25.43 -9.66
C LYS A 381 -37.86 26.27 -10.60
N SER A 382 -36.60 26.48 -10.23
CA SER A 382 -35.72 27.43 -10.90
C SER A 382 -34.30 26.90 -11.15
N LEU A 383 -33.68 27.41 -12.22
CA LEU A 383 -32.26 27.27 -12.54
C LEU A 383 -31.64 28.68 -12.59
N LYS A 384 -30.55 28.88 -11.87
CA LYS A 384 -29.86 30.17 -11.78
C LYS A 384 -28.36 30.05 -12.03
N LEU A 385 -27.84 30.94 -12.86
CA LEU A 385 -26.41 31.23 -13.01
C LEU A 385 -26.15 32.63 -12.45
N GLU A 386 -25.14 32.78 -11.61
CA GLU A 386 -24.71 34.09 -11.08
C GLU A 386 -23.18 34.17 -11.13
N ASP A 387 -22.64 35.25 -11.70
CA ASP A 387 -21.21 35.53 -11.64
C ASP A 387 -20.84 36.38 -10.40
N GLN A 388 -19.55 36.58 -10.19
CA GLN A 388 -19.05 37.41 -9.09
C GLN A 388 -19.43 38.91 -9.20
N ASN A 389 -19.88 39.36 -10.38
CA ASN A 389 -20.28 40.74 -10.65
C ASN A 389 -21.80 40.95 -10.56
N LYS A 390 -22.55 39.95 -10.08
CA LYS A 390 -24.01 39.96 -9.95
C LYS A 390 -24.79 39.92 -11.25
N ASN A 391 -24.16 39.55 -12.37
CA ASN A 391 -24.84 39.22 -13.61
C ASN A 391 -25.54 37.87 -13.45
N LYS A 392 -26.79 37.76 -13.90
CA LYS A 392 -27.65 36.60 -13.65
C LYS A 392 -28.37 36.13 -14.90
N VAL A 393 -28.51 34.81 -14.98
CA VAL A 393 -29.45 34.13 -15.88
C VAL A 393 -30.37 33.30 -15.01
N THR A 394 -31.68 33.57 -15.06
CA THR A 394 -32.69 32.87 -14.26
C THR A 394 -33.72 32.24 -15.19
N LEU A 395 -33.97 30.95 -15.02
CA LEU A 395 -35.06 30.21 -15.66
C LEU A 395 -36.01 29.75 -14.55
N ASP A 396 -37.26 30.15 -14.60
CA ASP A 396 -38.27 29.83 -13.58
C ASP A 396 -39.68 29.76 -14.18
N SER A 397 -40.70 29.70 -13.32
CA SER A 397 -42.11 29.68 -13.73
C SER A 397 -42.59 30.94 -14.44
N LYS A 398 -41.85 32.05 -14.37
CA LYS A 398 -42.13 33.32 -15.07
C LYS A 398 -41.43 33.40 -16.43
N GLY A 399 -40.51 32.49 -16.73
CA GLY A 399 -39.81 32.41 -18.01
C GLY A 399 -38.29 32.52 -17.85
N ILE A 400 -37.65 33.27 -18.76
CA ILE A 400 -36.19 33.44 -18.79
C ILE A 400 -35.87 34.93 -18.59
N THR A 401 -35.02 35.22 -17.61
CA THR A 401 -34.51 36.57 -17.34
C THR A 401 -33.00 36.64 -17.53
N LEU A 402 -32.54 37.65 -18.27
CA LEU A 402 -31.13 38.05 -18.38
C LEU A 402 -30.98 39.40 -17.65
N ASP A 403 -30.27 39.41 -16.53
CA ASP A 403 -30.08 40.58 -15.68
C ASP A 403 -28.59 40.90 -15.58
N SER A 404 -28.19 42.10 -16.03
CA SER A 404 -26.80 42.55 -16.06
C SER A 404 -26.72 43.95 -15.48
N GLY A 405 -25.75 44.16 -14.59
CA GLY A 405 -25.43 45.51 -14.09
C GLY A 405 -24.72 46.39 -15.11
N LYS A 406 -24.36 45.83 -16.28
CA LYS A 406 -23.65 46.47 -17.38
C LYS A 406 -24.26 46.01 -18.72
N ASP A 407 -23.47 46.05 -19.78
CA ASP A 407 -23.92 45.75 -21.14
C ASP A 407 -24.35 44.28 -21.31
N ILE A 408 -25.37 44.07 -22.15
CA ILE A 408 -25.71 42.77 -22.74
C ILE A 408 -25.44 42.88 -24.24
N ILE A 409 -24.42 42.16 -24.74
CA ILE A 409 -23.98 42.26 -26.13
C ILE A 409 -24.31 40.95 -26.88
N LEU A 410 -25.20 41.04 -27.88
CA LEU A 410 -25.59 39.90 -28.73
C LEU A 410 -24.95 40.02 -30.12
N LYS A 411 -23.87 39.27 -30.37
CA LYS A 411 -23.15 39.24 -31.66
C LYS A 411 -23.29 37.86 -32.31
N ALA A 412 -23.70 37.81 -33.57
CA ALA A 412 -23.75 36.58 -34.36
C ALA A 412 -23.18 36.81 -35.77
N LYS A 413 -22.42 35.84 -36.27
CA LYS A 413 -21.97 35.83 -37.68
C LYS A 413 -23.10 35.46 -38.65
N GLY A 414 -24.05 34.65 -38.17
CA GLY A 414 -25.25 34.28 -38.90
C GLY A 414 -26.40 35.23 -38.60
N LYS A 415 -27.61 34.66 -38.47
CA LYS A 415 -28.83 35.41 -38.16
C LYS A 415 -29.12 35.40 -36.66
N VAL A 416 -29.51 36.56 -36.10
CA VAL A 416 -30.25 36.64 -34.84
C VAL A 416 -31.74 36.77 -35.19
N SER A 417 -32.61 35.96 -34.59
CA SER A 417 -34.05 35.97 -34.83
C SER A 417 -34.79 36.07 -33.50
N VAL A 418 -35.65 37.07 -33.35
CA VAL A 418 -36.51 37.27 -32.18
C VAL A 418 -37.97 37.19 -32.66
N SER A 419 -38.74 36.27 -32.09
CA SER A 419 -40.15 36.05 -32.44
C SER A 419 -40.96 35.81 -31.17
N ALA A 420 -42.06 36.54 -31.01
CA ALA A 420 -43.00 36.38 -29.89
C ALA A 420 -44.41 36.21 -30.44
N THR A 421 -45.18 35.28 -29.85
CA THR A 421 -46.62 35.12 -30.16
C THR A 421 -47.44 36.26 -29.54
N GLY A 422 -47.06 36.67 -28.33
CA GLY A 422 -47.58 37.86 -27.67
C GLY A 422 -46.80 39.11 -28.06
N ASN A 423 -46.70 40.05 -27.13
CA ASN A 423 -46.00 41.31 -27.34
C ASN A 423 -44.47 41.11 -27.32
N ALA A 424 -43.77 41.77 -28.23
CA ALA A 424 -42.34 42.03 -28.11
C ALA A 424 -42.15 43.53 -27.84
N THR A 425 -41.53 43.86 -26.72
CA THR A 425 -41.30 45.25 -26.28
C THR A 425 -39.81 45.53 -26.22
N ILE A 426 -39.39 46.68 -26.74
CA ILE A 426 -38.04 47.23 -26.57
C ILE A 426 -38.24 48.57 -25.88
N ASP A 427 -37.80 48.68 -24.63
CA ASP A 427 -37.89 49.88 -23.81
C ASP A 427 -36.48 50.34 -23.43
N SER A 428 -36.18 51.61 -23.68
CA SER A 428 -34.90 52.23 -23.38
C SER A 428 -35.14 53.64 -22.89
N LYS A 429 -34.49 54.01 -21.78
CA LYS A 429 -34.44 55.40 -21.32
C LYS A 429 -33.49 56.26 -22.15
N GLY A 430 -32.54 55.62 -22.83
CA GLY A 430 -31.65 56.26 -23.80
C GLY A 430 -32.07 55.93 -25.22
N ASP A 431 -31.11 56.01 -26.15
CA ASP A 431 -31.40 55.80 -27.57
C ASP A 431 -31.65 54.33 -27.91
N VAL A 432 -32.54 54.10 -28.88
CA VAL A 432 -32.67 52.82 -29.59
C VAL A 432 -32.16 53.01 -31.02
N SER A 433 -30.97 52.48 -31.31
CA SER A 433 -30.35 52.57 -32.65
C SER A 433 -30.57 51.30 -33.46
N ILE A 434 -31.15 51.42 -34.66
CA ILE A 434 -31.39 50.30 -35.58
C ILE A 434 -30.69 50.59 -36.91
N THR A 435 -29.62 49.85 -37.21
CA THR A 435 -28.81 50.04 -38.42
C THR A 435 -28.64 48.73 -39.17
N GLY A 436 -28.67 48.80 -40.50
CA GLY A 436 -28.35 47.68 -41.39
C GLY A 436 -28.49 48.11 -42.85
N ASN A 437 -27.97 47.30 -43.78
CA ASN A 437 -28.09 47.61 -45.22
C ASN A 437 -29.55 47.78 -45.67
N ASN A 438 -30.47 47.02 -45.05
CA ASN A 438 -31.91 47.15 -45.25
C ASN A 438 -32.63 46.97 -43.91
N VAL A 439 -33.52 47.90 -43.55
CA VAL A 439 -34.43 47.80 -42.40
C VAL A 439 -35.86 47.66 -42.93
N LYS A 440 -36.53 46.55 -42.59
CA LYS A 440 -37.90 46.25 -43.04
C LYS A 440 -38.86 46.23 -41.84
N SER A 441 -39.69 47.26 -41.74
CA SER A 441 -40.74 47.36 -40.72
C SER A 441 -42.12 47.18 -41.37
N LYS A 442 -42.82 46.09 -41.04
CA LYS A 442 -44.15 45.78 -41.59
C LYS A 442 -45.11 45.44 -40.45
N ALA A 443 -46.15 46.25 -40.28
CA ALA A 443 -47.30 45.93 -39.42
C ALA A 443 -48.44 45.34 -40.26
N LYS A 444 -49.19 44.37 -39.70
CA LYS A 444 -50.37 43.79 -40.37
C LYS A 444 -51.64 44.63 -40.19
N ILE A 445 -51.74 45.32 -39.05
CA ILE A 445 -52.94 46.11 -38.68
C ILE A 445 -52.60 47.60 -38.77
N ALA A 446 -51.68 48.08 -37.92
CA ALA A 446 -51.28 49.48 -37.89
C ALA A 446 -49.81 49.61 -37.49
N LEU A 447 -49.09 50.54 -38.14
CA LEU A 447 -47.75 50.98 -37.75
C LEU A 447 -47.85 52.40 -37.19
N LYS A 448 -47.50 52.60 -35.92
CA LYS A 448 -47.41 53.92 -35.29
C LYS A 448 -45.95 54.28 -35.03
N ALA A 449 -45.54 55.47 -35.43
CA ALA A 449 -44.23 56.03 -35.14
C ALA A 449 -44.45 57.48 -34.71
N GLU A 450 -44.18 57.78 -33.45
CA GLU A 450 -44.50 59.05 -32.80
C GLU A 450 -43.24 59.59 -32.12
N GLY A 451 -42.96 60.88 -32.31
CA GLY A 451 -41.86 61.58 -31.63
C GLY A 451 -42.44 62.71 -30.80
N ALA A 452 -42.17 62.72 -29.49
CA ALA A 452 -42.76 63.72 -28.57
C ALA A 452 -42.25 65.15 -28.85
N ALA A 453 -40.97 65.30 -29.17
CA ALA A 453 -40.37 66.59 -29.53
C ALA A 453 -40.33 66.82 -31.05
N SER A 454 -39.94 65.80 -31.81
CA SER A 454 -39.83 65.86 -33.27
C SER A 454 -39.81 64.45 -33.88
N ALA A 455 -40.22 64.34 -35.15
CA ALA A 455 -40.02 63.14 -35.98
C ALA A 455 -39.47 63.57 -37.35
N GLU A 456 -38.39 62.93 -37.83
CA GLU A 456 -37.74 63.24 -39.10
C GLU A 456 -37.67 62.00 -40.01
N LEU A 457 -38.00 62.17 -41.30
CA LEU A 457 -37.78 61.18 -42.35
C LEU A 457 -36.79 61.75 -43.38
N LYS A 458 -35.61 61.13 -43.51
CA LYS A 458 -34.54 61.61 -44.40
C LYS A 458 -33.99 60.50 -45.28
N ALA A 459 -33.79 60.78 -46.56
CA ALA A 459 -33.08 59.92 -47.51
C ALA A 459 -32.19 60.76 -48.44
N SER A 460 -31.06 60.22 -48.87
CA SER A 460 -30.21 60.85 -49.90
C SER A 460 -30.78 60.69 -51.31
N GLY A 461 -31.57 59.63 -51.53
CA GLY A 461 -32.38 59.41 -52.72
C GLY A 461 -33.85 59.77 -52.47
N ASN A 462 -34.76 59.05 -53.12
CA ASN A 462 -36.19 59.35 -53.06
C ASN A 462 -36.84 58.82 -51.77
N VAL A 463 -37.62 59.67 -51.10
CA VAL A 463 -38.60 59.26 -50.09
C VAL A 463 -39.94 59.00 -50.78
N VAL A 464 -40.53 57.82 -50.59
CA VAL A 464 -41.82 57.45 -51.19
C VAL A 464 -42.82 57.13 -50.09
N VAL A 465 -43.82 58.01 -49.91
CA VAL A 465 -44.96 57.80 -49.00
C VAL A 465 -46.19 57.52 -49.84
N LYS A 466 -46.84 56.37 -49.60
CA LYS A 466 -48.04 55.94 -50.33
C LYS A 466 -49.13 55.52 -49.36
N GLY A 467 -50.33 56.03 -49.59
CA GLY A 467 -51.56 55.68 -48.88
C GLY A 467 -52.76 56.10 -49.72
N SER A 468 -53.94 55.54 -49.43
CA SER A 468 -55.20 56.03 -50.01
C SER A 468 -55.47 57.50 -49.65
N MET A 469 -54.97 57.94 -48.50
CA MET A 469 -54.99 59.31 -48.02
C MET A 469 -53.72 59.59 -47.22
N VAL A 470 -53.06 60.72 -47.48
CA VAL A 470 -51.87 61.19 -46.75
C VAL A 470 -52.18 62.61 -46.27
N ASN A 471 -52.30 62.78 -44.95
CA ASN A 471 -52.51 64.08 -44.34
C ASN A 471 -51.16 64.65 -43.91
N ILE A 472 -50.81 65.81 -44.44
CA ILE A 472 -49.64 66.61 -44.05
C ILE A 472 -50.20 67.92 -43.53
N ASN A 473 -49.88 68.26 -42.29
CA ASN A 473 -50.29 69.51 -41.64
C ASN A 473 -49.05 70.28 -41.19
#